data_AF-A0A2T7V1A6-F1
#
_entry.id   AF-A0A2T7V1A6-F1
#
_cell.length_a   1.000
_cell.length_b   1.000
_cell.length_c   1.000
_cell.angle_alpha   90.00
_cell.angle_beta   90.00
_cell.angle_gamma   90.00
#
_symmetry.space_group_name_H-M   'P 1'
#
loop_
_entity.id
_entity.type
_entity.pdbx_description
1 polymer ?
#
loop_
_entity_poly.entity_id
_entity_poly.type
_entity_poly.pdbx_seq_one_letter_code
_entity_poly.pdbx_strand_id
1 'polypeptide(L)'
;MLDRFVARLEVSRTYPCPVVSILTFWAGLIALTVVDKVTGTTPVVASRLYAVAWALVVGLELGRDVWVQRHRYASPRWLQAVDAAVGHEVTVHALAALIRQHEHELDYVVTRSDLRIEVQAERVRRREAARRAEGFRLVEAPVIDAAQVARDEERRRRARERRAARQGRAPA
;
A
#
# COMPACT_ATOMS: atom_id res chain seq x y z
N MET A 1 -8.33 7.90 26.30
CA MET A 1 -7.16 7.17 25.74
C MET A 1 -7.63 6.01 24.86
N LEU A 2 -8.39 5.04 25.40
CA LEU A 2 -8.87 3.87 24.67
C LEU A 2 -9.65 4.25 23.40
N ASP A 3 -10.62 5.16 23.50
CA ASP A 3 -11.43 5.62 22.36
C ASP A 3 -10.58 6.21 21.22
N ARG A 4 -9.51 6.92 21.56
CA ARG A 4 -8.55 7.47 20.59
C ARG A 4 -7.78 6.36 19.88
N PHE A 5 -7.36 5.32 20.61
CA PHE A 5 -6.71 4.15 20.02
C PHE A 5 -7.65 3.38 19.11
N VAL A 6 -8.89 3.16 19.55
CA VAL A 6 -9.93 2.50 18.76
C VAL A 6 -10.23 3.29 17.49
N ALA A 7 -10.46 4.61 17.59
CA ALA A 7 -10.68 5.46 16.44
C ALA A 7 -9.47 5.49 15.48
N ARG A 8 -8.25 5.53 16.04
CA ARG A 8 -7.02 5.45 15.23
C ARG A 8 -6.92 4.11 14.51
N LEU A 9 -7.33 3.01 15.14
CA LEU A 9 -7.28 1.66 14.58
C LEU A 9 -8.37 1.46 13.52
N GLU A 10 -9.60 1.94 13.77
CA GLU A 10 -10.70 1.97 12.80
C GLU A 10 -10.34 2.80 11.54
N VAL A 11 -9.65 3.93 11.73
CA VAL A 11 -9.19 4.79 10.63
C VAL A 11 -7.85 4.33 10.05
N SER A 12 -7.08 3.48 10.74
CA SER A 12 -5.80 3.02 10.20
C SER A 12 -5.99 2.03 9.06
N ARG A 13 -5.09 2.12 8.08
CA ARG A 13 -4.97 1.16 7.00
C ARG A 13 -4.38 -0.13 7.55
N THR A 14 -5.14 -1.22 7.50
CA THR A 14 -4.56 -2.56 7.54
C THR A 14 -5.02 -3.31 6.30
N TYR A 15 -4.03 -3.52 5.42
CA TYR A 15 -3.87 -4.57 4.42
C TYR A 15 -5.00 -4.83 3.39
N PRO A 16 -4.63 -5.39 2.23
CA PRO A 16 -5.46 -5.33 1.02
C PRO A 16 -6.69 -6.21 1.17
N CYS A 17 -7.68 -5.92 0.33
CA CYS A 17 -8.90 -6.69 0.08
C CYS A 17 -8.74 -8.17 0.48
N PRO A 18 -9.67 -8.80 1.22
CA PRO A 18 -9.52 -10.16 1.78
C PRO A 18 -8.97 -11.20 0.80
N VAL A 19 -9.26 -11.05 -0.49
CA VAL A 19 -8.70 -11.83 -1.60
C VAL A 19 -7.17 -11.80 -1.65
N VAL A 20 -6.56 -10.63 -1.56
CA VAL A 20 -5.09 -10.46 -1.61
C VAL A 20 -4.44 -11.06 -0.36
N SER A 21 -5.11 -10.98 0.80
CA SER A 21 -4.64 -11.63 2.03
C SER A 21 -4.56 -13.16 1.89
N ILE A 22 -5.58 -13.78 1.28
CA ILE A 22 -5.61 -15.23 1.02
C ILE A 22 -4.50 -15.63 0.05
N LEU A 23 -4.28 -14.86 -1.03
CA LEU A 23 -3.21 -15.13 -1.99
C LEU A 23 -1.83 -15.03 -1.34
N THR A 24 -1.60 -14.03 -0.48
CA THR A 24 -0.33 -13.88 0.25
C THR A 24 -0.07 -15.03 1.21
N PHE A 25 -1.11 -15.58 1.84
CA PHE A 25 -0.99 -16.75 2.72
C PHE A 25 -0.51 -17.98 1.96
N TRP A 26 -1.13 -18.29 0.83
CA TRP A 26 -0.73 -19.42 -0.01
C TRP A 26 0.69 -19.25 -0.56
N ALA A 27 1.04 -18.04 -1.01
CA ALA A 27 2.40 -17.74 -1.46
C ALA A 27 3.43 -17.95 -0.33
N GLY A 28 3.12 -17.53 0.90
CA GLY A 28 3.98 -17.73 2.06
C GLY A 28 4.16 -19.20 2.43
N LEU A 29 3.09 -20.00 2.38
CA LEU A 29 3.19 -21.44 2.59
C LEU A 29 4.00 -22.15 1.51
N ILE A 30 3.85 -21.75 0.24
CA ILE A 30 4.67 -22.29 -0.86
C ILE A 30 6.15 -21.93 -0.67
N ALA A 31 6.46 -20.71 -0.26
CA ALA A 31 7.84 -20.33 0.02
C ALA A 31 8.45 -21.18 1.16
N LEU A 32 7.69 -21.46 2.21
CA LEU A 32 8.14 -22.29 3.33
C LEU A 32 8.38 -23.75 2.94
N THR A 33 7.60 -24.31 2.01
CA THR A 33 7.85 -25.67 1.47
C THR A 33 9.06 -25.72 0.54
N VAL A 34 9.33 -24.65 -0.21
CA VAL A 34 10.56 -24.52 -1.00
C VAL A 34 11.79 -24.44 -0.08
N VAL A 35 11.72 -23.68 1.00
CA VAL A 35 12.80 -23.59 2.00
C VAL A 35 13.11 -24.97 2.60
N ASP A 36 12.09 -25.72 3.02
CA ASP A 36 12.23 -27.09 3.53
C ASP A 36 13.04 -27.98 2.57
N LYS A 37 12.71 -27.92 1.27
CA LYS A 37 13.42 -28.68 0.23
C LYS A 37 14.88 -28.27 0.04
N VAL A 38 15.23 -27.01 0.28
CA VAL A 38 16.58 -26.48 0.05
C VAL A 38 17.47 -26.70 1.28
N THR A 39 16.93 -26.54 2.49
CA THR A 39 17.73 -26.62 3.73
C THR A 39 17.66 -27.98 4.42
N GLY A 40 16.75 -28.87 4.03
CA GLY A 40 16.55 -30.18 4.66
C GLY A 40 16.01 -30.09 6.09
N THR A 41 15.58 -28.90 6.50
CA THR A 41 15.01 -28.61 7.83
C THR A 41 13.54 -28.32 7.69
N THR A 42 12.69 -29.16 8.30
CA THR A 42 11.24 -29.00 8.29
C THR A 42 10.81 -27.82 9.15
N PRO A 43 10.36 -26.70 8.57
CA PRO A 43 10.06 -25.48 9.30
C PRO A 43 8.64 -25.54 9.86
N VAL A 44 8.30 -26.61 10.58
CA VAL A 44 6.95 -26.87 11.11
C VAL A 44 6.53 -25.75 12.06
N VAL A 45 7.43 -25.33 12.95
CA VAL A 45 7.17 -24.26 13.91
C VAL A 45 6.97 -22.92 13.18
N ALA A 46 7.82 -22.59 12.21
CA ALA A 46 7.70 -21.34 11.45
C ALA A 46 6.41 -21.30 10.61
N SER A 47 6.01 -22.43 10.01
CA SER A 47 4.76 -22.53 9.24
C SER A 47 3.53 -22.38 10.13
N ARG A 48 3.55 -22.97 11.33
CA ARG A 48 2.48 -22.80 12.32
C ARG A 48 2.40 -21.36 12.83
N LEU A 49 3.54 -20.75 13.16
CA LEU A 49 3.60 -19.35 13.59
C LEU A 49 3.10 -18.40 12.48
N TYR A 50 3.48 -18.67 11.23
CA TYR A 50 2.99 -17.93 10.07
C TYR A 50 1.47 -18.04 9.92
N ALA A 51 0.91 -19.25 10.04
CA ALA A 51 -0.53 -19.46 9.96
C ALA A 51 -1.30 -18.79 11.10
N VAL A 52 -0.77 -18.85 12.33
CA VAL A 52 -1.36 -18.16 13.49
C VAL A 52 -1.31 -16.65 13.31
N ALA A 53 -0.17 -16.10 12.86
CA ALA A 53 -0.04 -14.68 12.60
C ALA A 53 -1.02 -14.21 11.51
N TRP A 54 -1.16 -14.98 10.43
CA TRP A 54 -2.12 -14.67 9.37
C TRP A 54 -3.57 -14.74 9.86
N ALA A 55 -3.94 -15.78 10.62
CA ALA A 55 -5.28 -15.94 11.17
C ALA A 55 -5.64 -14.81 12.15
N LEU A 56 -4.69 -14.35 12.96
CA LEU A 56 -4.88 -13.19 13.84
C LEU A 56 -5.16 -11.91 13.04
N VAL A 57 -4.40 -11.67 11.96
CA VAL A 57 -4.61 -10.50 11.10
C VAL A 57 -5.98 -10.55 10.44
N VAL A 58 -6.35 -11.68 9.84
CA VAL A 58 -7.65 -11.83 9.16
C VAL A 58 -8.81 -11.76 10.16
N GLY A 59 -8.69 -12.41 11.30
CA GLY A 59 -9.71 -12.38 12.35
C GLY A 59 -9.92 -10.97 12.91
N LEU A 60 -8.85 -10.20 13.08
CA LEU A 60 -8.94 -8.80 13.51
C LEU A 60 -9.65 -7.94 12.46
N GLU A 61 -9.35 -8.13 11.18
CA GLU A 61 -10.00 -7.40 10.09
C GLU A 61 -11.50 -7.72 9.97
N LEU A 62 -11.86 -9.00 10.00
CA LEU A 62 -13.26 -9.42 9.99
C LEU A 62 -14.01 -8.91 11.23
N GLY A 63 -13.39 -9.00 12.40
CA GLY A 63 -13.96 -8.46 13.64
C GLY A 63 -14.17 -6.95 13.56
N ARG A 64 -13.24 -6.22 12.94
CA ARG A 64 -13.34 -4.78 12.70
C ARG A 64 -14.47 -4.45 11.72
N ASP A 65 -14.60 -5.16 10.62
CA ASP A 65 -15.68 -4.91 9.65
C ASP A 65 -17.06 -5.20 10.26
N VAL A 66 -17.20 -6.28 11.03
CA VAL A 66 -18.42 -6.58 11.78
C VAL A 66 -18.70 -5.49 12.82
N TRP A 67 -17.68 -5.01 13.52
CA TRP A 67 -17.81 -3.92 14.49
C TRP A 67 -18.28 -2.62 13.83
N VAL A 68 -17.69 -2.25 12.70
CA VAL A 68 -18.08 -1.06 11.93
C VAL A 68 -19.50 -1.19 11.37
N GLN A 69 -19.92 -2.38 10.92
CA GLN A 69 -21.30 -2.63 10.50
C GLN A 69 -22.27 -2.49 11.68
N ARG A 70 -21.92 -3.02 12.85
CA ARG A 70 -22.73 -2.89 14.06
C ARG A 70 -22.82 -1.45 14.55
N HIS A 71 -21.81 -0.62 14.27
CA HIS A 71 -21.72 0.79 14.69
C HIS A 71 -21.64 1.70 13.48
N ARG A 72 -22.56 1.51 12.53
CA ARG A 72 -22.54 2.15 11.20
C ARG A 72 -22.43 3.68 11.24
N TYR A 73 -23.08 4.33 12.21
CA TYR A 73 -23.20 5.78 12.24
C TYR A 73 -22.05 6.46 13.00
N ALA A 74 -21.64 7.63 12.50
CA ALA A 74 -20.62 8.46 13.11
C ALA A 74 -21.19 9.24 14.31
N SER A 75 -21.22 8.61 15.48
CA SER A 75 -21.66 9.28 16.71
C SER A 75 -20.74 10.46 17.08
N PRO A 76 -21.23 11.52 17.76
CA PRO A 76 -20.41 12.66 18.16
C PRO A 76 -19.17 12.29 18.99
N ARG A 77 -19.32 11.33 19.90
CA ARG A 77 -18.19 10.82 20.73
C ARG A 77 -17.12 10.17 19.88
N TRP A 78 -17.53 9.42 18.86
CA TRP A 78 -16.61 8.79 17.92
C TRP A 78 -15.92 9.84 17.03
N LEU A 79 -16.64 10.84 16.55
CA LEU A 79 -16.05 11.95 15.77
C LEU A 79 -14.99 12.71 16.57
N GLN A 80 -15.24 13.00 17.85
CA GLN A 80 -14.23 13.59 18.74
C GLN A 80 -12.99 12.68 18.90
N ALA A 81 -13.20 11.37 19.00
CA ALA A 81 -12.09 10.42 19.09
C ALA A 81 -11.29 10.34 17.77
N VAL A 82 -11.95 10.43 16.62
CA VAL A 82 -11.32 10.51 15.29
C VAL A 82 -10.54 11.81 15.14
N ASP A 83 -11.13 12.94 15.53
CA ASP A 83 -10.48 14.26 15.52
C ASP A 83 -9.18 14.25 16.34
N ALA A 84 -9.23 13.69 17.56
CA ALA A 84 -8.06 13.50 18.40
C ALA A 84 -7.04 12.48 17.83
N ALA A 85 -7.49 11.48 17.08
CA ALA A 85 -6.65 10.43 16.52
C ALA A 85 -5.93 10.83 15.23
N VAL A 86 -6.59 11.62 14.38
CA VAL A 86 -6.17 11.94 13.01
C VAL A 86 -5.65 13.37 12.92
N GLY A 87 -6.15 14.26 13.75
CA GLY A 87 -5.90 15.68 13.71
C GLY A 87 -7.11 16.44 13.15
N HIS A 88 -7.32 17.64 13.68
CA HIS A 88 -8.49 18.45 13.38
C HIS A 88 -8.61 18.79 11.89
N GLU A 89 -7.51 19.24 11.27
CA GLU A 89 -7.54 19.65 9.88
C GLU A 89 -7.94 18.53 8.92
N VAL A 90 -7.42 17.31 9.13
CA VAL A 90 -7.74 16.16 8.28
C VAL A 90 -9.21 15.77 8.44
N THR A 91 -9.72 15.84 9.67
CA THR A 91 -11.11 15.52 9.99
C THR A 91 -12.07 16.51 9.35
N VAL A 92 -11.78 17.81 9.42
CA VAL A 92 -12.58 18.87 8.79
C VAL A 92 -12.56 18.74 7.26
N HIS A 93 -11.40 18.49 6.65
CA HIS A 93 -11.31 18.33 5.19
C HIS A 93 -12.05 17.09 4.69
N ALA A 94 -11.96 15.98 5.41
CA ALA A 94 -12.71 14.76 5.10
C ALA A 94 -14.23 14.97 5.25
N LEU A 95 -14.67 15.66 6.31
CA LEU A 95 -16.09 15.97 6.50
C LEU A 95 -16.61 16.94 5.43
N ALA A 96 -15.82 17.96 5.06
CA ALA A 96 -16.16 18.87 3.98
C ALA A 96 -16.21 18.17 2.60
N ALA A 97 -15.41 17.12 2.39
CA ALA A 97 -15.52 16.29 1.19
C ALA A 97 -16.84 15.50 1.18
N LEU A 98 -17.22 14.90 2.31
CA LEU A 98 -18.51 14.19 2.46
C LEU A 98 -19.72 15.10 2.23
N ILE A 99 -19.72 16.29 2.83
CA ILE A 99 -20.80 17.27 2.69
C ILE A 99 -20.96 17.67 1.22
N ARG A 100 -19.85 17.88 0.49
CA ARG A 100 -19.90 18.19 -0.94
C ARG A 100 -20.37 17.02 -1.79
N GLN A 101 -19.99 15.80 -1.45
CA GLN A 101 -20.44 14.60 -2.17
C GLN A 101 -21.95 14.36 -2.03
N HIS A 102 -22.51 14.67 -0.85
CA HIS A 102 -23.89 14.41 -0.51
C HIS A 102 -24.72 15.71 -0.40
N GLU A 103 -24.31 16.77 -1.09
CA GLU A 103 -24.97 18.08 -1.05
C GLU A 103 -26.45 18.01 -1.49
N HIS A 104 -26.78 17.03 -2.34
CA HIS A 104 -28.12 16.81 -2.88
C HIS A 104 -28.95 15.81 -2.05
N GLU A 105 -28.36 15.19 -1.03
CA GLU A 105 -29.03 14.25 -0.12
C GLU A 105 -29.25 14.92 1.24
N LEU A 106 -30.39 15.60 1.38
CA LEU A 106 -30.75 16.36 2.58
C LEU A 106 -30.81 15.51 3.87
N ASP A 107 -31.12 14.22 3.75
CA ASP A 107 -31.23 13.27 4.88
C ASP A 107 -29.97 12.40 5.04
N TYR A 108 -28.85 12.77 4.41
CA TYR A 108 -27.63 11.97 4.47
C TYR A 108 -27.07 11.92 5.90
N VAL A 109 -26.92 10.69 6.42
CA VAL A 109 -26.30 10.45 7.73
C VAL A 109 -24.87 9.96 7.51
N VAL A 110 -23.90 10.72 8.02
CA VAL A 110 -22.49 10.36 7.95
C VAL A 110 -22.24 9.00 8.59
N THR A 111 -21.76 8.06 7.79
CA THR A 111 -21.37 6.74 8.27
C THR A 111 -19.89 6.72 8.66
N ARG A 112 -19.53 5.79 9.54
CA ARG A 112 -18.12 5.57 9.89
C ARG A 112 -17.29 5.10 8.70
N SER A 113 -17.89 4.34 7.78
CA SER A 113 -17.22 3.85 6.57
C SER A 113 -16.85 5.00 5.63
N ASP A 114 -17.78 5.92 5.39
CA ASP A 114 -17.58 6.99 4.42
C ASP A 114 -16.55 8.00 4.94
N LEU A 115 -16.63 8.35 6.23
CA LEU A 115 -15.62 9.17 6.88
C LEU A 115 -14.25 8.50 6.92
N ARG A 116 -14.18 7.18 7.16
CA ARG A 116 -12.92 6.43 7.08
C ARG A 116 -12.28 6.57 5.69
N ILE A 117 -13.07 6.42 4.63
CA ILE A 117 -12.60 6.52 3.24
C ILE A 117 -12.07 7.92 2.97
N GLU A 118 -12.81 8.97 3.30
CA GLU A 118 -12.39 10.34 3.05
C GLU A 118 -11.17 10.75 3.90
N VAL A 119 -11.09 10.30 5.15
CA VAL A 119 -9.88 10.51 5.97
C VAL A 119 -8.66 9.82 5.37
N GLN A 120 -8.82 8.64 4.76
CA GLN A 120 -7.72 8.00 4.03
C GLN A 120 -7.35 8.79 2.78
N ALA A 121 -8.33 9.22 1.99
CA ALA A 121 -8.10 10.00 0.79
C ALA A 121 -7.32 11.28 1.11
N GLU A 122 -7.71 12.00 2.17
CA GLU A 122 -7.02 13.21 2.62
C GLU A 122 -5.59 12.92 3.12
N ARG A 123 -5.38 11.83 3.87
CA ARG A 123 -4.02 11.42 4.26
C ARG A 123 -3.13 11.08 3.08
N VAL A 124 -3.67 10.44 2.05
CA VAL A 124 -2.95 10.14 0.81
C VAL A 124 -2.63 11.43 0.07
N ARG A 125 -3.61 12.33 -0.11
CA ARG A 125 -3.41 13.64 -0.74
C ARG A 125 -2.34 14.47 -0.02
N ARG A 126 -2.32 14.48 1.32
CA ARG A 126 -1.30 15.17 2.11
C ARG A 126 0.07 14.54 1.96
N ARG A 127 0.16 13.19 1.94
CA ARG A 127 1.43 12.51 1.66
C ARG A 127 1.94 12.82 0.26
N GLU A 128 1.07 12.85 -0.73
CA GLU A 128 1.41 13.24 -2.10
C GLU A 128 1.82 14.71 -2.19
N ALA A 129 1.12 15.61 -1.50
CA ALA A 129 1.46 17.02 -1.43
C ALA A 129 2.81 17.24 -0.74
N ALA A 130 3.10 16.52 0.35
CA ALA A 130 4.39 16.53 1.02
C ALA A 130 5.50 16.03 0.08
N ARG A 131 5.29 14.90 -0.62
CA ARG A 131 6.23 14.41 -1.64
C ARG A 131 6.47 15.41 -2.78
N ARG A 132 5.42 16.11 -3.21
CA ARG A 132 5.52 17.18 -4.22
C ARG A 132 6.30 18.38 -3.68
N ALA A 133 6.13 18.73 -2.42
CA ALA A 133 6.85 19.82 -1.75
C ALA A 133 8.33 19.47 -1.47
N GLU A 134 8.63 18.20 -1.19
CA GLU A 134 9.99 17.66 -1.04
C GLU A 134 10.75 17.58 -2.39
N GLY A 135 10.14 18.00 -3.50
CA GLY A 135 10.82 18.14 -4.79
C GLY A 135 10.96 16.85 -5.60
N PHE A 136 10.40 15.72 -5.14
CA PHE A 136 10.29 14.51 -5.97
C PHE A 136 9.17 14.69 -7.00
N ARG A 137 9.46 15.47 -8.05
CA ARG A 137 8.82 15.24 -9.34
C ARG A 137 9.41 13.95 -9.91
N LEU A 138 8.60 12.90 -10.01
CA LEU A 138 8.68 12.01 -11.18
C LEU A 138 8.32 12.89 -12.39
N VAL A 139 9.20 13.81 -12.77
CA VAL A 139 9.32 14.16 -14.19
C VAL A 139 9.60 12.82 -14.82
N GLU A 140 8.70 12.42 -15.74
CA GLU A 140 8.85 11.32 -16.68
C GLU A 140 10.14 10.56 -16.42
N ALA A 141 10.04 9.36 -15.80
CA ALA A 141 11.09 8.38 -15.97
C ALA A 141 11.46 8.50 -17.46
N PRO A 142 12.72 8.87 -17.81
CA PRO A 142 13.06 8.92 -19.22
C PRO A 142 12.59 7.58 -19.71
N VAL A 143 11.66 7.56 -20.66
CA VAL A 143 11.23 6.32 -21.26
C VAL A 143 12.55 5.76 -21.74
N ILE A 144 13.11 4.82 -20.97
CA ILE A 144 14.27 4.07 -21.36
C ILE A 144 13.65 3.18 -22.41
N ASP A 145 13.51 3.75 -23.60
CA ASP A 145 13.00 3.07 -24.75
C ASP A 145 13.96 1.90 -24.90
N ALA A 146 13.45 0.69 -24.66
CA ALA A 146 14.24 -0.51 -24.75
C ALA A 146 14.91 -0.61 -26.13
N ALA A 147 14.31 0.01 -27.15
CA ALA A 147 14.89 0.14 -28.48
C ALA A 147 16.10 1.09 -28.53
N GLN A 148 16.18 2.08 -27.64
CA GLN A 148 17.30 3.02 -27.54
C GLN A 148 18.48 2.41 -26.78
N VAL A 149 18.20 1.63 -25.73
CA VAL A 149 19.23 0.82 -25.02
C VAL A 149 19.80 -0.27 -25.92
N ALA A 150 18.95 -0.98 -26.66
CA ALA A 150 19.39 -2.01 -27.61
C ALA A 150 20.27 -1.42 -28.73
N ARG A 151 19.90 -0.25 -29.26
CA ARG A 151 20.70 0.45 -30.28
C ARG A 151 22.06 0.89 -29.74
N ASP A 152 22.15 1.31 -28.48
CA ASP A 152 23.40 1.69 -27.84
C ASP A 152 24.29 0.49 -27.50
N GLU A 153 23.73 -0.64 -27.09
CA GLU A 153 24.48 -1.90 -26.92
C GLU A 153 25.04 -2.40 -28.24
N GLU A 154 24.26 -2.35 -29.32
CA GLU A 154 24.71 -2.79 -30.63
C GLU A 154 25.82 -1.88 -31.18
N ARG A 155 25.73 -0.56 -30.96
CA ARG A 155 26.82 0.39 -31.26
C ARG A 155 28.09 0.07 -30.48
N ARG A 156 27.97 -0.25 -29.18
CA ARG A 156 29.13 -0.63 -28.35
C ARG A 156 29.76 -1.93 -28.82
N ARG A 157 28.95 -2.91 -29.24
CA ARG A 157 29.43 -4.19 -29.80
C ARG A 157 30.21 -3.98 -31.09
N ARG A 158 29.65 -3.23 -32.05
CA ARG A 158 30.34 -2.89 -33.30
C ARG A 158 31.61 -2.06 -33.08
N ALA A 159 31.63 -1.19 -32.08
CA ALA A 159 32.84 -0.44 -31.72
C ALA A 159 33.94 -1.35 -31.16
N ARG A 160 33.59 -2.37 -30.36
CA ARG A 160 34.54 -3.38 -29.87
C ARG A 160 35.09 -4.25 -31.01
N GLU A 161 34.22 -4.69 -31.93
CA GLU A 161 34.63 -5.46 -33.11
C GLU A 161 35.57 -4.65 -34.02
N ARG A 162 35.29 -3.36 -34.24
CA ARG A 162 36.18 -2.46 -34.99
C ARG A 162 37.53 -2.25 -34.31
N ARG A 163 37.57 -2.19 -32.97
CA ARG A 163 38.83 -2.10 -32.21
C ARG A 163 39.64 -3.39 -32.31
N ALA A 164 38.98 -4.54 -32.18
CA ALA A 164 39.62 -5.85 -32.35
C ALA A 164 40.18 -6.05 -33.78
N ALA A 165 39.42 -5.63 -34.81
CA ALA A 165 39.86 -5.69 -36.21
C ALA A 165 41.05 -4.75 -36.51
N ARG A 166 41.19 -3.64 -35.78
CA ARG A 166 42.36 -2.75 -35.88
C ARG A 166 43.59 -3.32 -35.16
N GLN A 167 43.41 -4.01 -34.03
CA GLN A 167 44.51 -4.67 -33.33
C GLN A 167 45.02 -5.93 -34.05
N GLY A 168 44.17 -6.61 -34.81
CA GLY A 168 44.57 -7.75 -35.66
C GLY A 168 45.24 -7.39 -36.99
N ARG A 169 45.42 -6.10 -37.29
CA ARG A 169 46.00 -5.61 -38.55
C ARG A 169 47.21 -4.68 -38.32
N ALA A 170 47.99 -4.96 -37.29
CA ALA A 170 49.36 -4.46 -37.19
C ALA A 170 50.27 -5.49 -37.87
N PRO A 171 50.85 -5.21 -39.05
CA PRO A 171 51.85 -6.07 -39.64
C PRO A 171 53.14 -6.01 -38.82
N ALA A 172 53.78 -7.18 -38.67
CA ALA A 172 55.18 -7.31 -38.25
C ALA A 172 56.12 -6.68 -39.27
#